data_AF-A0A2K8M8N5-F1
#
_entry.id   AF-A0A2K8M8N5-F1
#
_cell.length_a   1.000
_cell.length_b   1.000
_cell.length_c   1.000
_cell.angle_alpha   90.00
_cell.angle_beta   90.00
_cell.angle_gamma   90.00
#
_symmetry.space_group_name_H-M   'P 1'
#
loop_
_entity.id
_entity.type
_entity.pdbx_description
1 polymer ?
#
loop_
_entity_poly.entity_id
_entity_poly.type
_entity_poly.pdbx_seq_one_letter_code
_entity_poly.pdbx_strand_id
1 'polypeptide(L)'
;MTDRRAGRLAEDAVRALCWGTGADSHETIARAVVAELGAVLEQSVRSKTLCLLAAYLHDHPIPELDRTVRRFLDSTLRTNRYKTYACRVAALADTAALRTAGVAAVVLGGLSVEHSLYASTGARQFSDIDLLIAPGDTERTCAVLRAQGYQPSRDDGTWTRQTGDPIVPLIVVDLCTTLPHGGADDDVRGLLARRIGITVPPHDHRLPVLAPSDAVNHTLARLAARPRWALAADAIRQVRASPPPPPHHAAVLAGWSVLRSQWPLLPADPSHIPVDEEQRR
;
A
#
# COMPACT_ATOMS: atom_id res chain seq x y z
N MET A 1 -11.90 -1.90 -34.71
CA MET A 1 -10.57 -1.30 -34.42
C MET A 1 -10.73 -0.31 -33.28
N THR A 2 -10.85 -0.82 -32.06
CA THR A 2 -10.79 0.00 -30.84
C THR A 2 -9.44 0.71 -30.81
N ASP A 3 -9.51 2.03 -30.66
CA ASP A 3 -8.39 2.93 -30.85
C ASP A 3 -7.28 2.66 -29.83
N ARG A 4 -6.14 2.13 -30.28
CA ARG A 4 -4.96 1.90 -29.42
C ARG A 4 -4.40 3.21 -28.84
N ARG A 5 -4.87 4.38 -29.27
CA ARG A 5 -4.52 5.68 -28.67
C ARG A 5 -5.34 5.96 -27.40
N ALA A 6 -6.61 5.58 -27.36
CA ALA A 6 -7.53 5.84 -26.24
C ALA A 6 -7.23 5.07 -24.93
N GLY A 7 -6.21 4.20 -24.95
CA GLY A 7 -5.70 3.54 -23.74
C GLY A 7 -4.42 4.16 -23.19
N ARG A 8 -3.66 4.90 -24.02
CA ARG A 8 -2.33 5.39 -23.63
C ARG A 8 -2.43 6.54 -22.63
N LEU A 9 -3.35 7.50 -22.85
CA LEU A 9 -3.53 8.62 -21.94
C LEU A 9 -3.99 8.15 -20.55
N ALA A 10 -4.88 7.16 -20.48
CA ALA A 10 -5.33 6.59 -19.23
C ALA A 10 -4.19 5.86 -18.48
N GLU A 11 -3.34 5.12 -19.19
CA GLU A 11 -2.17 4.47 -18.60
C GLU A 11 -1.13 5.49 -18.12
N ASP A 12 -0.84 6.51 -18.93
CA ASP A 12 0.07 7.60 -18.59
C ASP A 12 -0.42 8.38 -17.36
N ALA A 13 -1.73 8.61 -17.25
CA ALA A 13 -2.34 9.22 -16.07
C ALA A 13 -2.16 8.36 -14.82
N VAL A 14 -2.37 7.04 -14.90
CA VAL A 14 -2.12 6.13 -13.76
C VAL A 14 -0.64 6.11 -13.39
N ARG A 15 0.26 6.10 -14.38
CA ARG A 15 1.70 6.18 -14.15
C ARG A 15 2.09 7.49 -13.44
N ALA A 16 1.54 8.62 -13.87
CA ALA A 16 1.74 9.93 -13.22
C ALA A 16 1.19 9.95 -11.78
N LEU A 17 0.00 9.39 -11.53
CA LEU A 17 -0.59 9.26 -10.19
C LEU A 17 0.30 8.43 -9.25
N CYS A 18 0.81 7.29 -9.74
CA CYS A 18 1.70 6.42 -9.00
C CYS A 18 2.99 7.15 -8.61
N TRP A 19 3.54 7.96 -9.52
CA TRP A 19 4.77 8.73 -9.30
C TRP A 19 4.63 9.74 -8.13
N GLY A 20 3.57 10.56 -8.12
CA GLY A 20 3.29 11.54 -7.05
C GLY A 20 3.19 12.99 -7.53
N THR A 21 3.26 13.96 -6.60
CA THR A 21 2.92 15.38 -6.79
C THR A 21 4.03 16.22 -7.44
N GLY A 22 4.43 15.88 -8.67
CA GLY A 22 5.25 16.76 -9.52
C GLY A 22 4.39 17.58 -10.49
N ALA A 23 4.84 18.77 -10.90
CA ALA A 23 4.12 19.64 -11.85
C ALA A 23 3.81 18.93 -13.19
N ASP A 24 4.77 18.17 -13.73
CA ASP A 24 4.60 17.39 -14.97
C ASP A 24 3.55 16.27 -14.84
N SER A 25 3.36 15.77 -13.62
CA SER A 25 2.31 14.79 -13.34
C SER A 25 0.93 15.43 -13.42
N HIS A 26 0.80 16.70 -13.04
CA HIS A 26 -0.48 17.39 -13.07
C HIS A 26 -1.03 17.58 -14.47
N GLU A 27 -0.22 18.11 -15.37
CA GLU A 27 -0.65 18.34 -16.75
C GLU A 27 -1.05 17.02 -17.44
N THR A 28 -0.27 15.95 -17.21
CA THR A 28 -0.56 14.62 -17.76
C THR A 28 -1.91 14.08 -17.27
N ILE A 29 -2.16 14.15 -15.97
CA ILE A 29 -3.42 13.66 -15.38
C ILE A 29 -4.60 14.52 -15.85
N ALA A 30 -4.46 15.85 -15.80
CA ALA A 30 -5.54 16.77 -16.17
C ALA A 30 -5.95 16.59 -17.64
N ARG A 31 -4.96 16.51 -18.54
CA ARG A 31 -5.18 16.26 -19.97
C ARG A 31 -5.93 14.95 -20.22
N ALA A 32 -5.52 13.87 -19.55
CA ALA A 32 -6.17 12.57 -19.71
C ALA A 32 -7.60 12.56 -19.14
N VAL A 33 -7.82 13.20 -17.99
CA VAL A 33 -9.16 13.30 -17.38
C VAL A 33 -10.12 14.10 -18.26
N VAL A 34 -9.68 15.21 -18.85
CA VAL A 34 -10.53 16.02 -19.74
C VAL A 34 -10.80 15.30 -21.06
N ALA A 35 -9.79 14.65 -21.64
CA ALA A 35 -9.93 14.01 -22.95
C ALA A 35 -10.68 12.66 -22.88
N GLU A 36 -10.43 11.84 -21.85
CA GLU A 36 -10.80 10.42 -21.83
C GLU A 36 -11.22 9.94 -20.42
N LEU A 37 -12.03 10.73 -19.70
CA LEU A 37 -12.47 10.44 -18.33
C LEU A 37 -12.91 8.97 -18.10
N GLY A 38 -13.72 8.42 -19.01
CA GLY A 38 -14.20 7.04 -18.90
C GLY A 38 -13.08 6.00 -18.86
N ALA A 39 -12.07 6.15 -19.73
CA ALA A 39 -10.91 5.26 -19.78
C ALA A 39 -10.02 5.42 -18.54
N VAL A 40 -9.83 6.65 -18.05
CA VAL A 40 -9.09 6.93 -16.81
C VAL A 40 -9.77 6.27 -15.60
N LEU A 41 -11.10 6.39 -15.48
CA LEU A 41 -11.86 5.76 -14.39
C LEU A 41 -11.79 4.24 -14.46
N GLU A 42 -12.00 3.65 -15.64
CA GLU A 42 -11.91 2.21 -15.84
C GLU A 42 -10.52 1.68 -15.47
N GLN A 43 -9.47 2.35 -15.97
CA GLN A 43 -8.10 1.96 -15.68
C GLN A 43 -7.78 2.10 -14.18
N SER A 44 -8.26 3.16 -13.53
CA SER A 44 -8.06 3.38 -12.09
C SER A 44 -8.76 2.34 -11.23
N VAL A 45 -9.94 1.86 -11.64
CA VAL A 45 -10.63 0.75 -10.99
C VAL A 45 -9.84 -0.55 -11.15
N ARG A 46 -9.46 -0.90 -12.38
CA ARG A 46 -8.71 -2.13 -12.69
C ARG A 46 -7.36 -2.20 -11.97
N SER A 47 -6.69 -1.05 -11.86
CA SER A 47 -5.39 -0.91 -11.22
C SER A 47 -5.44 -0.74 -9.69
N LYS A 48 -6.65 -0.63 -9.10
CA LYS A 48 -6.89 -0.30 -7.69
C LYS A 48 -6.24 1.04 -7.27
N THR A 49 -6.25 2.03 -8.16
CA THR A 49 -5.76 3.40 -7.92
C THR A 49 -6.89 4.44 -7.93
N LEU A 50 -8.16 4.03 -7.96
CA LEU A 50 -9.29 4.97 -7.97
C LEU A 50 -9.28 5.95 -6.78
N CYS A 51 -8.93 5.48 -5.58
CA CYS A 51 -8.83 6.37 -4.42
C CYS A 51 -7.62 7.31 -4.51
N LEU A 52 -6.56 6.91 -5.23
CA LEU A 52 -5.41 7.76 -5.51
C LEU A 52 -5.78 8.87 -6.49
N LEU A 53 -6.53 8.54 -7.56
CA LEU A 53 -7.12 9.52 -8.48
C LEU A 53 -8.07 10.47 -7.74
N ALA A 54 -8.96 9.92 -6.90
CA ALA A 54 -9.92 10.71 -6.15
C ALA A 54 -9.25 11.68 -5.17
N ALA A 55 -8.24 11.22 -4.41
CA ALA A 55 -7.44 12.09 -3.54
C ALA A 55 -6.72 13.17 -4.34
N TYR A 56 -6.11 12.79 -5.46
CA TYR A 56 -5.42 13.73 -6.33
C TYR A 56 -6.34 14.84 -6.84
N LEU A 57 -7.52 14.50 -7.37
CA LEU A 57 -8.49 15.45 -7.90
C LEU A 57 -9.24 16.26 -6.82
N HIS A 58 -9.25 15.76 -5.58
CA HIS A 58 -9.72 16.52 -4.43
C HIS A 58 -8.79 17.70 -4.13
N ASP A 59 -7.48 17.46 -4.18
CA ASP A 59 -6.46 18.47 -3.90
C ASP A 59 -6.16 19.36 -5.13
N HIS A 60 -6.38 18.83 -6.34
CA HIS A 60 -6.10 19.49 -7.62
C HIS A 60 -7.36 19.49 -8.51
N PRO A 61 -8.36 20.34 -8.20
CA PRO A 61 -9.62 20.32 -8.91
C PRO A 61 -9.45 20.75 -10.37
N ILE A 62 -10.03 19.95 -11.27
CA ILE A 62 -10.15 20.28 -12.70
C ILE A 62 -11.49 21.00 -12.91
N PRO A 63 -11.51 22.28 -13.34
CA PRO A 63 -12.75 23.04 -13.53
C PRO A 63 -13.75 22.40 -14.49
N GLU A 64 -13.26 21.75 -15.55
CA GLU A 64 -14.03 21.09 -16.59
C GLU A 64 -14.69 19.78 -16.13
N LEU A 65 -14.28 19.24 -14.98
CA LEU A 65 -14.81 17.98 -14.47
C LEU A 65 -16.24 18.17 -13.94
N ASP A 66 -17.17 17.37 -14.46
CA ASP A 66 -18.56 17.39 -14.05
C ASP A 66 -18.74 17.24 -12.53
N ARG A 67 -19.69 18.01 -11.97
CA ARG A 67 -19.94 18.06 -10.52
C ARG A 67 -20.38 16.70 -9.96
N THR A 68 -21.13 15.91 -10.73
CA THR A 68 -21.60 14.58 -10.30
C THR A 68 -20.43 13.62 -10.22
N VAL A 69 -19.53 13.66 -11.19
CA VAL A 69 -18.30 12.85 -11.18
C VAL A 69 -17.42 13.23 -9.99
N ARG A 70 -17.22 14.53 -9.74
CA ARG A 70 -16.47 15.00 -8.56
C ARG A 70 -17.07 14.48 -7.25
N ARG A 71 -18.40 14.60 -7.10
CA ARG A 71 -19.12 14.08 -5.91
C ARG A 71 -18.95 12.56 -5.76
N PHE A 72 -18.98 11.80 -6.86
CA PHE A 72 -18.75 10.36 -6.84
C PHE A 72 -17.33 10.01 -6.34
N LEU A 73 -16.31 10.71 -6.83
CA LEU A 73 -14.92 10.52 -6.41
C LEU A 73 -14.72 10.91 -4.94
N ASP A 74 -15.27 12.05 -4.50
CA ASP A 74 -15.24 12.46 -3.09
C ASP A 74 -15.93 11.44 -2.18
N SER A 75 -17.05 10.86 -2.63
CA SER A 75 -17.75 9.80 -1.89
C SER A 75 -16.93 8.52 -1.80
N THR A 76 -16.26 8.15 -2.89
CA THR A 76 -15.34 7.00 -2.96
C THR A 76 -14.18 7.18 -1.98
N LEU A 77 -13.52 8.35 -2.01
CA LEU A 77 -12.42 8.67 -1.12
C LEU A 77 -12.84 8.67 0.35
N ARG A 78 -13.99 9.29 0.67
CA ARG A 78 -14.54 9.29 2.04
C ARG A 78 -14.82 7.88 2.55
N THR A 79 -15.37 7.02 1.70
CA THR A 79 -15.63 5.62 2.02
C THR A 79 -14.32 4.88 2.29
N ASN A 80 -13.29 5.12 1.48
CA ASN A 80 -11.98 4.50 1.69
C ASN A 80 -11.31 5.01 2.98
N ARG A 81 -11.36 6.32 3.26
CA ARG A 81 -10.89 6.92 4.53
C ARG A 81 -11.54 6.25 5.75
N TYR A 82 -12.84 5.98 5.67
CA TYR A 82 -13.56 5.28 6.75
C TYR A 82 -13.08 3.83 6.91
N LYS A 83 -12.94 3.09 5.80
CA LYS A 83 -12.38 1.72 5.80
C LYS A 83 -10.96 1.68 6.38
N THR A 84 -10.10 2.59 5.93
CA THR A 84 -8.74 2.76 6.45
C THR A 84 -8.75 3.02 7.95
N TYR A 85 -9.63 3.89 8.44
CA TYR A 85 -9.77 4.14 9.87
C TYR A 85 -10.17 2.87 10.64
N ALA A 86 -11.18 2.14 10.17
CA ALA A 86 -11.64 0.91 10.83
C ALA A 86 -10.53 -0.15 10.88
N CYS A 87 -9.85 -0.41 9.75
CA CYS A 87 -8.73 -1.35 9.70
C CYS A 87 -7.56 -0.90 10.59
N ARG A 88 -7.27 0.40 10.63
CA ARG A 88 -6.26 0.97 11.53
C ARG A 88 -6.58 0.70 13.00
N VAL A 89 -7.81 0.99 13.44
CA VAL A 89 -8.24 0.77 14.83
C VAL A 89 -8.12 -0.71 15.18
N ALA A 90 -8.57 -1.60 14.28
CA ALA A 90 -8.42 -3.04 14.46
C ALA A 90 -6.94 -3.45 14.58
N ALA A 91 -6.07 -3.00 13.65
CA ALA A 91 -4.65 -3.32 13.68
C ALA A 91 -3.95 -2.81 14.94
N LEU A 92 -4.31 -1.63 15.45
CA LEU A 92 -3.79 -1.12 16.72
C LEU A 92 -4.21 -2.01 17.90
N ALA A 93 -5.47 -2.43 17.95
CA ALA A 93 -5.96 -3.34 18.99
C ALA A 93 -5.28 -4.71 18.91
N ASP A 94 -5.19 -5.28 17.70
CA ASP A 94 -4.64 -6.61 17.47
C ASP A 94 -3.14 -6.64 17.78
N THR A 95 -2.37 -5.66 17.31
CA THR A 95 -0.93 -5.58 17.61
C THR A 95 -0.65 -5.29 19.09
N ALA A 96 -1.51 -4.52 19.76
CA ALA A 96 -1.41 -4.34 21.21
C ALA A 96 -1.69 -5.65 21.98
N ALA A 97 -2.72 -6.40 21.57
CA ALA A 97 -3.05 -7.69 22.17
C ALA A 97 -1.95 -8.73 21.96
N LEU A 98 -1.38 -8.81 20.74
CA LEU A 98 -0.26 -9.69 20.43
C LEU A 98 0.96 -9.35 21.28
N ARG A 99 1.28 -8.07 21.44
CA ARG A 99 2.37 -7.61 22.32
C ARG A 99 2.15 -8.03 23.77
N THR A 100 0.93 -7.91 24.30
CA THR A 100 0.59 -8.36 25.66
C THR A 100 0.77 -9.88 25.82
N ALA A 101 0.53 -10.65 24.76
CA ALA A 101 0.79 -12.09 24.72
C ALA A 101 2.27 -12.45 24.45
N GLY A 102 3.17 -11.45 24.40
CA GLY A 102 4.59 -11.66 24.11
C GLY A 102 4.87 -12.07 22.67
N VAL A 103 3.95 -11.81 21.73
CA VAL A 103 4.14 -12.03 20.29
C VAL A 103 4.62 -10.74 19.64
N ALA A 104 5.77 -10.80 18.97
CA ALA A 104 6.21 -9.72 18.11
C ALA A 104 5.47 -9.78 16.77
N ALA A 105 4.89 -8.67 16.35
CA ALA A 105 4.16 -8.55 15.09
C ALA A 105 4.57 -7.30 14.32
N VAL A 106 4.43 -7.36 13.01
CA VAL A 106 4.61 -6.25 12.07
C VAL A 106 3.42 -6.19 11.13
N VAL A 107 2.85 -5.00 10.95
CA VAL A 107 1.85 -4.72 9.91
C VAL A 107 2.56 -4.48 8.59
N LEU A 108 2.13 -5.18 7.55
CA LEU A 108 2.66 -5.07 6.19
C LEU A 108 1.67 -4.38 5.25
N GLY A 109 2.08 -4.25 3.98
CA GLY A 109 1.18 -3.97 2.88
C GLY A 109 0.44 -2.64 3.01
N GLY A 110 -0.78 -2.61 2.45
CA GLY A 110 -1.54 -1.38 2.20
C GLY A 110 -1.71 -0.48 3.43
N LEU A 111 -1.96 -1.05 4.61
CA LEU A 111 -2.14 -0.28 5.84
C LEU A 111 -0.82 0.35 6.30
N SER A 112 0.30 -0.37 6.22
CA SER A 112 1.61 0.16 6.59
C SER A 112 2.07 1.29 5.66
N VAL A 113 1.86 1.15 4.34
CA VAL A 113 2.24 2.18 3.37
C VAL A 113 1.30 3.37 3.36
N GLU A 114 0.00 3.19 3.60
CA GLU A 114 -0.96 4.31 3.71
C GLU A 114 -0.50 5.35 4.74
N HIS A 115 -0.03 4.89 5.91
CA HIS A 115 0.47 5.77 6.95
C HIS A 115 1.88 6.30 6.67
N SER A 116 2.74 5.50 6.05
CA SER A 116 4.15 5.87 5.85
C SER A 116 4.41 6.71 4.60
N LEU A 117 3.60 6.58 3.54
CA LEU A 117 3.85 7.17 2.22
C LEU A 117 2.70 8.05 1.69
N TYR A 118 1.48 7.84 2.16
CA TYR A 118 0.29 8.54 1.65
C TYR A 118 -0.30 9.51 2.67
N ALA A 119 0.49 9.87 3.70
CA ALA A 119 0.14 10.83 4.74
C ALA A 119 -1.20 10.55 5.44
N SER A 120 -1.64 9.28 5.49
CA SER A 120 -2.94 8.89 6.06
C SER A 120 -4.15 9.58 5.43
N THR A 121 -4.07 9.95 4.15
CA THR A 121 -5.13 10.66 3.41
C THR A 121 -6.28 9.74 2.96
N GLY A 122 -6.16 8.43 3.15
CA GLY A 122 -7.04 7.40 2.60
C GLY A 122 -6.91 7.23 1.09
N ALA A 123 -5.77 7.64 0.50
CA ALA A 123 -5.54 7.53 -0.94
C ALA A 123 -5.16 6.11 -1.36
N ARG A 124 -4.45 5.35 -0.50
CA ARG A 124 -4.07 3.97 -0.79
C ARG A 124 -5.23 3.03 -0.45
N GLN A 125 -5.83 2.44 -1.48
CA GLN A 125 -6.94 1.50 -1.32
C GLN A 125 -6.45 0.09 -0.95
N PHE A 126 -6.91 -0.47 0.17
CA PHE A 126 -6.62 -1.86 0.59
C PHE A 126 -7.87 -2.48 1.24
N SER A 127 -7.85 -3.80 1.47
CA SER A 127 -9.01 -4.58 1.93
C SER A 127 -8.79 -5.31 3.26
N ASP A 128 -7.54 -5.42 3.69
CA ASP A 128 -7.06 -6.39 4.67
C ASP A 128 -5.93 -5.78 5.51
N ILE A 129 -5.64 -6.45 6.62
CA ILE A 129 -4.51 -6.20 7.49
C ILE A 129 -3.54 -7.37 7.32
N ASP A 130 -2.42 -7.15 6.64
CA ASP A 130 -1.35 -8.14 6.54
C ASP A 130 -0.52 -8.10 7.86
N LEU A 131 -0.42 -9.21 8.60
CA LEU A 131 0.41 -9.34 9.80
C LEU A 131 1.55 -10.33 9.60
N LEU A 132 2.79 -9.91 9.86
CA LEU A 132 3.95 -10.78 9.96
C LEU A 132 4.22 -11.13 11.44
N ILE A 133 4.38 -12.42 11.72
CA ILE A 133 4.81 -12.95 13.02
C ILE A 133 5.93 -13.96 12.83
N ALA A 134 6.58 -14.37 13.92
CA ALA A 134 7.51 -15.49 13.87
C ALA A 134 6.74 -16.81 13.68
N PRO A 135 7.26 -17.78 12.89
CA PRO A 135 6.60 -19.08 12.69
C PRO A 135 6.23 -19.79 14.00
N GLY A 136 7.12 -19.74 15.00
CA GLY A 136 6.91 -20.33 16.33
C GLY A 136 5.81 -19.69 17.18
N ASP A 137 5.30 -18.51 16.80
CA ASP A 137 4.25 -17.79 17.53
C ASP A 137 2.85 -18.00 16.93
N THR A 138 2.71 -18.88 15.93
CA THR A 138 1.45 -19.08 15.19
C THR A 138 0.29 -19.45 16.11
N GLU A 139 0.43 -20.49 16.96
CA GLU A 139 -0.65 -20.92 17.84
C GLU A 139 -1.08 -19.84 18.83
N ARG A 140 -0.11 -19.11 19.40
CA ARG A 140 -0.37 -18.01 20.33
C ARG A 140 -1.09 -16.86 19.63
N THR A 141 -0.69 -16.55 18.40
CA THR A 141 -1.35 -15.54 17.56
C THR A 141 -2.79 -15.94 17.25
N CYS A 142 -3.03 -17.18 16.87
CA CYS A 142 -4.37 -17.72 16.65
C CYS A 142 -5.24 -17.60 17.90
N ALA A 143 -4.70 -17.88 19.09
CA ALA A 143 -5.43 -17.71 20.36
C ALA A 143 -5.80 -16.23 20.62
N VAL A 144 -4.88 -15.30 20.36
CA VAL A 144 -5.13 -13.85 20.48
C VAL A 144 -6.21 -13.40 19.49
N LEU A 145 -6.12 -13.80 18.22
CA LEU A 145 -7.11 -13.44 17.20
C LEU A 145 -8.50 -13.98 17.56
N ARG A 146 -8.62 -15.23 18.04
CA ARG A 146 -9.90 -15.77 18.55
C ARG A 146 -10.45 -14.94 19.70
N ALA A 147 -9.59 -14.56 20.65
CA ALA A 147 -10.00 -13.72 21.78
C ALA A 147 -10.45 -12.31 21.35
N GLN A 148 -9.91 -11.81 20.23
CA GLN A 148 -10.34 -10.55 19.59
C GLN A 148 -11.62 -10.70 18.74
N GLY A 149 -12.22 -11.89 18.69
CA GLY A 149 -13.45 -12.18 17.96
C GLY A 149 -13.26 -12.57 16.50
N TYR A 150 -12.02 -12.83 16.08
CA TYR A 150 -11.77 -13.34 14.73
C TYR A 150 -12.06 -14.84 14.62
N GLN A 151 -12.53 -15.24 13.45
CA GLN A 151 -12.71 -16.62 13.04
C GLN A 151 -11.78 -16.92 11.87
N PRO A 152 -11.15 -18.11 11.83
CA PRO A 152 -10.35 -18.51 10.67
C PRO A 152 -11.26 -18.65 9.44
N SER A 153 -10.79 -18.16 8.30
CA SER A 153 -11.40 -18.44 6.99
C SER A 153 -11.07 -19.88 6.56
N ARG A 154 -11.61 -20.30 5.41
CA ARG A 154 -11.25 -21.58 4.77
C ARG A 154 -9.83 -21.58 4.21
N ASP A 155 -9.28 -20.40 3.97
CA ASP A 155 -7.92 -20.21 3.45
C ASP A 155 -6.90 -20.20 4.59
N ASP A 156 -5.78 -20.89 4.41
CA ASP A 156 -4.71 -20.96 5.40
C ASP A 156 -4.17 -19.56 5.71
N GLY A 157 -4.30 -19.13 6.97
CA GLY A 157 -3.75 -17.87 7.46
C GLY A 157 -4.68 -16.64 7.38
N THR A 158 -5.85 -16.74 6.75
CA THR A 158 -6.82 -15.62 6.73
C THR A 158 -7.79 -15.70 7.90
N TRP A 159 -8.01 -14.57 8.56
CA TRP A 159 -8.87 -14.41 9.73
C TRP A 159 -9.87 -13.29 9.50
N THR A 160 -11.09 -13.47 9.96
CA THR A 160 -12.16 -12.51 9.71
C THR A 160 -12.97 -12.20 10.96
N ARG A 161 -13.36 -10.95 11.15
CA ARG A 161 -14.20 -10.50 12.26
C ARG A 161 -15.31 -9.61 11.75
N GLN A 162 -16.55 -9.96 12.05
CA GLN A 162 -17.70 -9.12 11.74
C GLN A 162 -17.71 -7.87 12.62
N THR A 163 -18.08 -6.74 12.04
CA THR A 163 -18.10 -5.44 12.74
C THR A 163 -19.52 -4.95 13.07
N GLY A 164 -20.53 -5.44 12.34
CA GLY A 164 -21.87 -4.86 12.32
C GLY A 164 -21.99 -3.54 11.56
N ASP A 165 -20.88 -3.03 10.98
CA ASP A 165 -20.84 -1.79 10.22
C ASP A 165 -21.21 -2.03 8.74
N PRO A 166 -22.17 -1.29 8.15
CA PRO A 166 -22.58 -1.52 6.77
C PRO A 166 -21.53 -1.12 5.71
N ILE A 167 -20.58 -0.25 6.06
CA ILE A 167 -19.49 0.20 5.18
C ILE A 167 -18.29 -0.76 5.28
N VAL A 168 -18.01 -1.26 6.49
CA VAL A 168 -16.89 -2.15 6.80
C VAL A 168 -17.40 -3.43 7.46
N PRO A 169 -18.22 -4.26 6.79
CA PRO A 169 -18.91 -5.39 7.44
C PRO A 169 -17.98 -6.45 8.02
N LEU A 170 -16.73 -6.49 7.53
CA LEU A 170 -15.72 -7.45 7.89
C LEU A 170 -14.36 -6.76 8.03
N ILE A 171 -13.64 -7.07 9.11
CA ILE A 171 -12.19 -6.88 9.17
C ILE A 171 -11.55 -8.20 8.76
N VAL A 172 -10.60 -8.13 7.83
CA VAL A 172 -9.82 -9.27 7.35
C VAL A 172 -8.37 -9.07 7.80
N VAL A 173 -7.80 -10.12 8.40
CA VAL A 173 -6.40 -10.19 8.81
C VAL A 173 -5.76 -11.37 8.09
N ASP A 174 -4.71 -11.11 7.32
CA ASP A 174 -3.91 -12.14 6.66
C ASP A 174 -2.61 -12.35 7.44
N LEU A 175 -2.45 -13.55 7.99
CA LEU A 175 -1.30 -13.93 8.80
C LEU A 175 -0.19 -14.51 7.92
N CYS A 176 0.97 -13.89 7.98
CA CYS A 176 2.19 -14.33 7.32
C CYS A 176 3.23 -14.75 8.37
N THR A 177 3.87 -15.89 8.14
CA THR A 177 5.03 -16.35 8.94
C THR A 177 6.33 -16.28 8.15
N THR A 178 6.23 -15.98 6.85
CA THR A 178 7.36 -15.85 5.92
C THR A 178 7.16 -14.61 5.04
N LEU A 179 8.26 -14.11 4.49
CA LEU A 179 8.24 -13.11 3.42
C LEU A 179 8.82 -13.75 2.16
N PRO A 180 8.47 -13.28 0.94
CA PRO A 180 8.99 -13.88 -0.30
C PRO A 180 10.53 -13.77 -0.47
N HIS A 181 11.23 -13.07 0.44
CA HIS A 181 12.70 -12.92 0.48
C HIS A 181 13.33 -13.48 1.75
N GLY A 182 12.50 -13.90 2.72
CA GLY A 182 12.95 -14.51 3.98
C GLY A 182 13.08 -16.01 3.78
N GLY A 183 14.19 -16.44 3.19
CA GLY A 183 14.47 -17.85 2.91
C GLY A 183 14.76 -18.71 4.16
N ALA A 184 14.70 -18.16 5.37
CA ALA A 184 14.84 -18.89 6.63
C ALA A 184 14.07 -18.21 7.76
N ASP A 185 13.62 -18.99 8.76
CA ASP A 185 13.00 -18.51 10.00
C ASP A 185 13.82 -17.42 10.72
N ASP A 186 15.15 -17.48 10.59
CA ASP A 186 16.08 -16.53 11.20
C ASP A 186 15.99 -15.12 10.59
N ASP A 187 15.52 -14.96 9.34
CA ASP A 187 15.33 -13.64 8.72
C ASP A 187 14.10 -12.92 9.28
N VAL A 188 13.00 -13.66 9.51
CA VAL A 188 11.75 -13.08 10.05
C VAL A 188 11.97 -12.55 11.47
N ARG A 189 12.67 -13.29 12.32
CA ARG A 189 13.01 -12.79 13.68
C ARG A 189 13.85 -11.52 13.63
N GLY A 190 14.82 -11.46 12.71
CA GLY A 190 15.63 -10.26 12.48
C GLY A 190 14.79 -9.06 12.04
N LEU A 191 13.87 -9.27 11.10
CA LEU A 191 12.94 -8.24 10.62
C LEU A 191 12.01 -7.74 11.74
N LEU A 192 11.43 -8.67 12.51
CA LEU A 192 10.61 -8.33 13.67
C LEU A 192 11.40 -7.53 14.70
N ALA A 193 12.66 -7.87 14.95
CA ALA A 193 13.52 -7.13 15.88
C ALA A 193 13.84 -5.69 15.39
N ARG A 194 13.98 -5.49 14.07
CA ARG A 194 14.26 -4.17 13.46
C ARG A 194 13.02 -3.32 13.21
N ARG A 195 11.81 -3.83 13.50
CA ARG A 195 10.56 -3.11 13.28
C ARG A 195 10.58 -1.72 13.92
N ILE A 196 9.91 -0.77 13.28
CA ILE A 196 9.72 0.57 13.82
C ILE A 196 8.25 0.77 14.18
N GLY A 197 7.98 1.75 15.05
CA GLY A 197 6.61 2.15 15.38
C GLY A 197 6.26 3.46 14.68
N ILE A 198 5.20 3.46 13.87
CA ILE A 198 4.64 4.70 13.31
C ILE A 198 3.52 5.22 14.20
N THR A 199 3.55 6.50 14.53
CA THR A 199 2.45 7.16 15.24
C THR A 199 1.31 7.36 14.27
N VAL A 200 0.09 7.00 14.68
CA VAL A 200 -1.07 7.08 13.82
C VAL A 200 -2.18 7.91 14.46
N PRO A 201 -2.30 9.21 14.12
CA PRO A 201 -3.29 10.09 14.74
C PRO A 201 -4.74 9.59 14.56
N PRO A 202 -5.63 9.77 15.56
CA PRO A 202 -5.39 10.43 16.86
C PRO A 202 -4.89 9.47 17.97
N HIS A 203 -4.47 8.26 17.64
CA HIS A 203 -4.13 7.27 18.66
C HIS A 203 -2.66 7.38 19.11
N ASP A 204 -2.44 7.29 20.42
CA ASP A 204 -1.09 7.32 21.02
C ASP A 204 -0.33 6.00 20.83
N HIS A 205 -1.03 4.93 20.45
CA HIS A 205 -0.40 3.64 20.17
C HIS A 205 0.30 3.66 18.81
N ARG A 206 1.55 3.20 18.80
CA ARG A 206 2.34 3.08 17.58
C ARG A 206 2.03 1.77 16.87
N LEU A 207 1.79 1.84 15.57
CA LEU A 207 1.63 0.66 14.73
C LEU A 207 3.01 0.10 14.40
N PRO A 208 3.32 -1.17 14.72
CA PRO A 208 4.59 -1.76 14.35
C PRO A 208 4.61 -2.06 12.84
N VAL A 209 5.60 -1.53 12.13
CA VAL A 209 5.79 -1.73 10.69
C VAL A 209 7.24 -2.11 10.39
N LEU A 210 7.52 -2.61 9.18
CA LEU A 210 8.89 -2.83 8.73
C LEU A 210 9.70 -1.52 8.77
N ALA A 211 11.00 -1.62 9.07
CA ALA A 211 11.91 -0.51 8.84
C ALA A 211 11.88 -0.11 7.35
N PRO A 212 12.09 1.17 6.98
CA PRO A 212 11.93 1.64 5.61
C PRO A 212 12.71 0.82 4.58
N SER A 213 13.95 0.45 4.92
CA SER A 213 14.83 -0.36 4.09
C SER A 213 14.29 -1.78 3.85
N ASP A 214 13.72 -2.41 4.90
CA ASP A 214 13.09 -3.72 4.83
C ASP A 214 11.76 -3.66 4.06
N ALA A 215 11.01 -2.57 4.22
CA ALA A 215 9.74 -2.32 3.53
C ALA A 215 9.93 -2.20 2.01
N VAL A 216 10.97 -1.49 1.55
CA VAL A 216 11.30 -1.36 0.12
C VAL A 216 11.60 -2.73 -0.48
N ASN A 217 12.46 -3.52 0.18
CA ASN A 217 12.81 -4.87 -0.27
C ASN A 217 11.57 -5.78 -0.34
N HIS A 218 10.73 -5.74 0.69
CA HIS A 218 9.48 -6.50 0.71
C HIS A 218 8.55 -6.12 -0.45
N THR A 219 8.32 -4.82 -0.69
CA THR A 219 7.42 -4.35 -1.75
C THR A 219 7.94 -4.67 -3.14
N LEU A 220 9.24 -4.41 -3.41
CA LEU A 220 9.83 -4.69 -4.73
C LEU A 220 9.66 -6.14 -5.10
N ALA A 221 9.88 -7.03 -4.15
CA ALA A 221 9.92 -8.42 -4.50
C ALA A 221 8.56 -9.13 -4.35
N ARG A 222 7.57 -8.51 -3.66
CA ARG A 222 6.14 -8.71 -3.94
C ARG A 222 5.75 -8.25 -5.35
N LEU A 223 6.26 -7.11 -5.81
CA LEU A 223 5.99 -6.60 -7.15
C LEU A 223 6.54 -7.55 -8.23
N ALA A 224 7.69 -8.16 -8.01
CA ALA A 224 8.23 -9.22 -8.87
C ALA A 224 7.27 -10.42 -8.98
N ALA A 225 6.78 -10.90 -7.83
CA ALA A 225 5.89 -12.07 -7.79
C ALA A 225 4.48 -11.77 -8.32
N ARG A 226 3.98 -10.56 -8.11
CA ARG A 226 2.61 -10.14 -8.46
C ARG A 226 2.60 -8.70 -9.00
N PRO A 227 2.94 -8.48 -10.27
CA PRO A 227 2.94 -7.14 -10.87
C PRO A 227 1.57 -6.49 -10.79
N ARG A 228 1.44 -5.42 -9.98
CA ARG A 228 0.21 -4.64 -9.81
C ARG A 228 0.54 -3.17 -9.68
N TRP A 229 -0.27 -2.32 -10.29
CA TRP A 229 -0.12 -0.85 -10.22
C TRP A 229 -0.07 -0.29 -8.81
N ALA A 230 -0.92 -0.77 -7.90
CA ALA A 230 -0.86 -0.35 -6.50
C ALA A 230 0.49 -0.69 -5.83
N LEU A 231 1.06 -1.86 -6.10
CA LEU A 231 2.40 -2.23 -5.60
C LEU A 231 3.50 -1.42 -6.28
N ALA A 232 3.34 -1.11 -7.57
CA ALA A 232 4.27 -0.26 -8.29
C ALA A 232 4.26 1.18 -7.75
N ALA A 233 3.08 1.72 -7.39
CA ALA A 233 2.93 3.00 -6.71
C ALA A 233 3.63 3.01 -5.34
N ASP A 234 3.44 1.95 -4.55
CA ASP A 234 4.09 1.80 -3.25
C ASP A 234 5.61 1.72 -3.42
N ALA A 235 6.08 0.91 -4.35
CA ALA A 235 7.51 0.74 -4.63
C ALA A 235 8.16 2.05 -5.09
N ILE A 236 7.57 2.77 -6.05
CA ILE A 236 8.17 4.01 -6.56
C ILE A 236 8.25 5.09 -5.48
N ARG A 237 7.22 5.18 -4.63
CA ARG A 237 7.21 6.14 -3.50
C ARG A 237 8.22 5.75 -2.42
N GLN A 238 8.34 4.46 -2.13
CA GLN A 238 9.33 3.94 -1.18
C GLN A 238 10.76 4.23 -1.64
N VAL A 239 11.10 3.89 -2.88
CA VAL A 239 12.48 4.02 -3.37
C VAL A 239 12.93 5.48 -3.48
N ARG A 240 11.99 6.42 -3.71
CA ARG A 240 12.24 7.87 -3.65
C ARG A 240 12.51 8.35 -2.23
N ALA A 241 11.79 7.81 -1.25
CA ALA A 241 11.95 8.17 0.17
C ALA A 241 13.17 7.49 0.81
N SER A 242 13.52 6.28 0.40
CA SER A 242 14.61 5.49 0.94
C SER A 242 15.11 4.49 -0.12
N PRO A 243 16.35 4.60 -0.62
CA PRO A 243 16.86 3.62 -1.56
C PRO A 243 16.96 2.24 -0.90
N PRO A 244 16.74 1.14 -1.65
CA PRO A 244 16.88 -0.20 -1.09
C PRO A 244 18.33 -0.43 -0.65
N PRO A 245 18.56 -1.02 0.53
CA PRO A 245 19.92 -1.27 1.01
C PRO A 245 20.57 -2.43 0.24
N PRO A 246 21.87 -2.35 -0.09
CA PRO A 246 22.62 -3.51 -0.52
C PRO A 246 22.90 -4.47 0.67
N PRO A 247 23.12 -5.78 0.43
CA PRO A 247 23.09 -6.45 -0.87
C PRO A 247 21.65 -6.73 -1.36
N HIS A 248 21.45 -6.66 -2.69
CA HIS A 248 20.14 -6.90 -3.30
C HIS A 248 19.93 -8.39 -3.58
N HIS A 249 18.84 -8.96 -3.06
CA HIS A 249 18.43 -10.32 -3.39
C HIS A 249 17.85 -10.40 -4.81
N ALA A 250 17.91 -11.59 -5.43
CA ALA A 250 17.43 -11.80 -6.81
C ALA A 250 15.99 -11.34 -7.05
N ALA A 251 15.09 -11.58 -6.09
CA ALA A 251 13.71 -11.15 -6.18
C ALA A 251 13.54 -9.62 -6.10
N VAL A 252 14.39 -8.93 -5.32
CA VAL A 252 14.43 -7.46 -5.25
C VAL A 252 14.87 -6.88 -6.60
N LEU A 253 15.91 -7.46 -7.21
CA LEU A 253 16.36 -7.08 -8.55
C LEU A 253 15.30 -7.36 -9.63
N ALA A 254 14.59 -8.48 -9.54
CA ALA A 254 13.48 -8.77 -10.44
C ALA A 254 12.35 -7.74 -10.29
N GLY A 255 12.02 -7.38 -9.06
CA GLY A 255 11.05 -6.33 -8.73
C GLY A 255 11.43 -4.96 -9.26
N TRP A 256 12.71 -4.61 -9.10
CA TRP A 256 13.30 -3.41 -9.66
C TRP A 256 13.18 -3.38 -11.18
N SER A 257 13.46 -4.50 -11.86
CA SER A 257 13.28 -4.62 -13.32
C SER A 257 11.82 -4.38 -13.74
N VAL A 258 10.85 -4.95 -13.02
CA VAL A 258 9.42 -4.68 -13.24
C VAL A 258 9.12 -3.19 -13.07
N LEU A 259 9.63 -2.55 -12.01
CA LEU A 259 9.43 -1.12 -11.78
C LEU A 259 10.02 -0.27 -12.92
N ARG A 260 11.24 -0.57 -13.36
CA ARG A 260 11.91 0.11 -14.48
C ARG A 260 11.16 -0.04 -15.81
N SER A 261 10.46 -1.15 -16.03
CA SER A 261 9.63 -1.32 -17.23
C SER A 261 8.52 -0.27 -17.33
N GLN A 262 8.06 0.25 -16.18
CA GLN A 262 7.04 1.29 -16.10
C GLN A 262 7.66 2.70 -16.02
N TRP A 263 8.86 2.84 -15.43
CA TRP A 263 9.62 4.09 -15.38
C TRP A 263 11.05 3.90 -15.93
N PRO A 264 11.25 3.95 -17.25
CA PRO A 264 12.55 3.68 -17.87
C PRO A 264 13.68 4.64 -17.47
N LEU A 265 13.33 5.82 -16.94
CA LEU A 265 14.28 6.82 -16.44
C LEU A 265 14.95 6.43 -15.12
N LEU A 266 14.43 5.41 -14.43
CA LEU A 266 15.07 4.88 -13.22
C LEU A 266 16.44 4.23 -13.54
N PRO A 267 17.44 4.41 -12.67
CA PRO A 267 18.78 3.90 -12.88
C PRO A 267 18.79 2.38 -12.99
N ALA A 268 19.80 1.83 -13.70
CA ALA A 268 19.94 0.39 -13.84
C ALA A 268 20.16 -0.31 -12.49
N ASP A 269 20.99 0.28 -11.64
CA ASP A 269 21.21 -0.16 -10.25
C ASP A 269 20.31 0.63 -9.30
N PRO A 270 19.49 -0.03 -8.46
CA PRO A 270 18.62 0.64 -7.50
C PRO A 270 19.38 1.42 -6.41
N SER A 271 20.67 1.19 -6.23
CA SER A 271 21.51 1.90 -5.25
C SER A 271 21.86 3.34 -5.68
N HIS A 272 21.57 3.70 -6.93
CA HIS A 272 21.93 5.00 -7.53
C HIS A 272 20.73 5.95 -7.70
N ILE A 273 19.63 5.71 -6.98
CA ILE A 273 18.46 6.59 -7.07
C ILE A 273 18.82 7.96 -6.48
N PRO A 274 18.69 9.06 -7.25
CA PRO A 274 18.81 10.39 -6.67
C PRO A 274 17.67 10.56 -5.67
N VAL A 275 18.01 10.81 -4.41
CA VAL A 275 17.02 11.10 -3.37
C VAL A 275 16.41 12.46 -3.69
N ASP A 276 15.09 12.53 -3.84
CA ASP A 276 14.43 13.82 -4.09
C ASP A 276 14.62 14.73 -2.87
N GLU A 277 15.42 15.78 -3.05
CA GLU A 277 15.59 16.83 -2.02
C GLU A 277 14.30 17.61 -1.76
N GLU A 278 13.32 17.52 -2.67
CA GLU A 278 12.06 18.26 -2.63
C GLU A 278 11.08 17.78 -1.54
N GLN A 279 11.22 16.55 -1.03
CA GLN A 279 10.38 16.03 0.06
C GLN A 279 10.80 16.51 1.47
N ARG A 280 11.89 17.27 1.60
CA ARG A 280 12.39 17.80 2.90
C ARG A 280 12.01 19.26 3.17
N ARG A 281 11.20 19.88 2.33
CA ARG A 281 10.66 21.24 2.54
C ARG A 281 9.17 21.18 2.83
#